data_AF-A0A437LV62-F1
#
_entry.id   AF-A0A437LV62-F1
#
_cell.length_a   1.000
_cell.length_b   1.000
_cell.length_c   1.000
_cell.angle_alpha   90.00
_cell.angle_beta   90.00
_cell.angle_gamma   90.00
#
_symmetry.space_group_name_H-M   'P 1'
#
loop_
_entity.id
_entity.type
_entity.pdbx_description
1 polymer ?
#
loop_
_entity_poly.entity_id
_entity_poly.type
_entity_poly.pdbx_seq_one_letter_code
_entity_poly.pdbx_strand_id
1 'polypeptide(L)'
;MSTDQRLAYMADQIARNFAAIGHEKAAMATADHIAKFWDPRMKARIAGLTDSLGPVAARAIAILHEKGSPPPQTPATEYADVAGAGHDDAG
;
A
#
# COMPACT_ATOMS: atom_id res chain seq x y z
N MET A 1 -17.65 0.94 -13.68
CA MET A 1 -16.53 1.39 -12.83
C MET A 1 -15.24 1.12 -13.59
N SER A 2 -14.42 2.14 -13.86
CA SER A 2 -13.12 1.95 -14.53
C SER A 2 -12.13 1.24 -13.61
N THR A 3 -11.04 0.72 -14.17
CA THR A 3 -9.96 0.11 -13.35
C THR A 3 -9.35 1.12 -12.38
N ASP A 4 -9.20 2.38 -12.78
CA ASP A 4 -8.65 3.43 -11.90
C ASP A 4 -9.58 3.73 -10.73
N GLN A 5 -10.88 3.84 -10.99
CA GLN A 5 -11.89 3.98 -9.93
C GLN A 5 -11.85 2.77 -8.97
N ARG A 6 -11.68 1.56 -9.51
CA ARG A 6 -11.55 0.33 -8.71
C ARG A 6 -10.32 0.38 -7.80
N LEU A 7 -9.17 0.80 -8.31
CA LEU A 7 -7.93 0.93 -7.53
C LEU A 7 -8.08 1.97 -6.43
N ALA A 8 -8.59 3.17 -6.75
CA ALA A 8 -8.86 4.21 -5.76
C ALA A 8 -9.79 3.72 -4.65
N TYR A 9 -10.89 3.06 -5.03
CA TYR A 9 -11.82 2.48 -4.07
C TYR A 9 -11.17 1.43 -3.16
N MET A 10 -10.32 0.54 -3.70
CA MET A 10 -9.63 -0.47 -2.89
C MET A 10 -8.63 0.16 -1.92
N ALA A 11 -7.87 1.18 -2.35
CA ALA A 11 -6.96 1.92 -1.48
C ALA A 11 -7.73 2.58 -0.31
N ASP A 12 -8.87 3.21 -0.60
CA ASP A 12 -9.72 3.82 0.43
C ASP A 12 -10.36 2.78 1.37
N GLN A 13 -10.68 1.58 0.87
CA GLN A 13 -11.17 0.49 1.72
C GLN A 13 -10.11 0.03 2.72
N ILE A 14 -8.86 -0.12 2.27
CA ILE A 14 -7.72 -0.45 3.15
C ILE A 14 -7.53 0.66 4.20
N ALA A 15 -7.53 1.92 3.77
CA ALA A 15 -7.39 3.06 4.67
C ALA A 15 -8.50 3.12 5.74
N ARG A 16 -9.75 2.86 5.36
CA ARG A 16 -10.88 2.78 6.30
C ARG A 16 -10.70 1.68 7.33
N ASN A 17 -10.16 0.53 6.94
CA ASN A 17 -9.88 -0.56 7.87
C ASN A 17 -8.89 -0.15 8.98
N PHE A 18 -7.95 0.74 8.67
CA PHE A 18 -6.99 1.27 9.64
C PHE A 18 -7.44 2.57 10.32
N ALA A 19 -8.65 3.07 10.09
CA ALA A 19 -9.07 4.37 10.64
C ALA A 19 -8.97 4.45 12.19
N ALA A 20 -9.14 3.32 12.88
CA ALA A 20 -9.09 3.25 14.35
C ALA A 20 -7.70 3.54 14.96
N ILE A 21 -6.61 3.35 14.20
CA ILE A 21 -5.24 3.59 14.71
C ILE A 21 -4.77 5.04 14.53
N GLY A 22 -5.62 5.92 14.00
CA GLY A 22 -5.33 7.35 13.79
C GLY A 22 -4.72 7.65 12.41
N HIS A 23 -4.83 8.90 11.97
CA HIS A 23 -4.59 9.29 10.57
C HIS A 23 -3.22 8.90 10.01
N GLU A 24 -2.13 9.33 10.66
CA GLU A 24 -0.77 9.04 10.18
C GLU A 24 -0.42 7.55 10.23
N LYS A 25 -0.79 6.88 11.33
CA LYS A 25 -0.56 5.42 11.46
C LYS A 25 -1.38 4.64 10.43
N ALA A 26 -2.60 5.06 10.14
CA ALA A 26 -3.43 4.49 9.10
C ALA A 26 -2.81 4.67 7.71
N ALA A 27 -2.22 5.84 7.43
CA ALA A 27 -1.52 6.10 6.18
C ALA A 27 -0.28 5.22 6.03
N MET A 28 0.53 5.08 7.09
CA MET A 28 1.69 4.18 7.09
C MET A 28 1.26 2.72 6.89
N ALA A 29 0.22 2.24 7.58
CA ALA A 29 -0.26 0.86 7.44
C ALA A 29 -0.87 0.59 6.05
N THR A 30 -1.53 1.59 5.47
CA THR A 30 -2.04 1.52 4.10
C THR A 30 -0.90 1.45 3.09
N ALA A 31 0.15 2.25 3.27
CA ALA A 31 1.34 2.23 2.41
C ALA A 31 2.04 0.88 2.46
N ASP A 32 2.26 0.33 3.66
CA ASP A 32 2.83 -1.00 3.88
C ASP A 32 2.02 -2.11 3.18
N HIS A 33 0.70 -2.09 3.36
CA HIS A 33 -0.21 -3.04 2.72
C HIS A 33 -0.15 -2.95 1.18
N ILE A 34 -0.22 -1.76 0.61
CA ILE A 34 -0.11 -1.56 -0.84
C ILE A 34 1.25 -2.05 -1.34
N ALA A 35 2.33 -1.72 -0.63
CA ALA A 35 3.67 -2.13 -1.03
C ALA A 35 3.82 -3.65 -1.14
N LYS A 36 3.29 -4.37 -0.13
CA LYS A 36 3.43 -5.83 0.03
C LYS A 36 2.48 -6.64 -0.83
N PHE A 37 1.23 -6.21 -0.96
CA PHE A 37 0.19 -7.03 -1.58
C PHE A 37 -0.19 -6.61 -3.00
N TRP A 38 0.20 -5.41 -3.44
CA TRP A 38 -0.12 -4.96 -4.80
C TRP A 38 1.05 -5.20 -5.76
N ASP A 39 0.72 -5.61 -6.97
CA ASP A 39 1.69 -5.80 -8.03
C ASP A 39 2.27 -4.46 -8.52
N PRO A 40 3.44 -4.47 -9.21
CA PRO A 40 4.08 -3.24 -9.69
C PRO A 40 3.22 -2.38 -10.61
N ARG A 41 2.32 -2.97 -11.42
CA ARG A 41 1.45 -2.22 -12.34
C ARG A 41 0.35 -1.50 -11.59
N MET A 42 -0.24 -2.13 -10.59
CA MET A 42 -1.22 -1.48 -9.70
C MET A 42 -0.59 -0.28 -8.99
N LYS A 43 0.63 -0.45 -8.44
CA LYS A 43 1.38 0.62 -7.76
C LYS A 43 1.71 1.79 -8.70
N ALA A 44 2.16 1.49 -9.92
CA ALA A 44 2.43 2.52 -10.93
C ALA A 44 1.17 3.29 -11.36
N ARG A 45 0.02 2.62 -11.44
CA ARG A 45 -1.25 3.29 -11.80
C ARG A 45 -1.76 4.18 -10.69
N ILE A 46 -1.85 3.68 -9.46
CA ILE A 46 -2.41 4.44 -8.33
C ILE A 46 -1.56 5.69 -7.99
N ALA A 47 -0.25 5.66 -8.28
CA ALA A 47 0.63 6.81 -8.17
C ALA A 47 0.13 8.05 -8.94
N GLY A 48 -0.55 7.86 -10.08
CA GLY A 48 -1.11 8.96 -10.87
C GLY A 48 -2.56 9.34 -10.50
N LEU A 49 -3.14 8.71 -9.49
CA LEU A 49 -4.56 8.88 -9.13
C LEU A 49 -4.77 9.62 -7.80
N THR A 50 -3.75 10.31 -7.28
CA THR A 50 -3.78 10.92 -5.94
C THR A 50 -4.98 11.85 -5.70
N ASP A 51 -5.41 12.57 -6.73
CA ASP A 51 -6.57 13.48 -6.65
C ASP A 51 -7.92 12.75 -6.53
N SER A 52 -7.95 11.45 -6.82
CA SER A 52 -9.13 10.59 -6.72
C SER A 52 -9.15 9.75 -5.44
N LEU A 53 -8.18 9.94 -4.53
CA LEU A 53 -8.05 9.17 -3.29
C LEU A 53 -8.59 9.95 -2.08
N GLY A 54 -9.08 9.22 -1.09
CA GLY A 54 -9.30 9.76 0.25
C GLY A 54 -7.98 10.20 0.90
N PRO A 55 -8.02 11.06 1.94
CA PRO A 55 -6.83 11.73 2.47
C PRO A 55 -5.78 10.77 3.02
N VAL A 56 -6.21 9.69 3.69
CA VAL A 56 -5.30 8.66 4.22
C VAL A 56 -4.63 7.85 3.10
N ALA A 57 -5.38 7.50 2.05
CA ALA A 57 -4.84 6.77 0.91
C ALA A 57 -3.91 7.64 0.07
N ALA A 58 -4.25 8.92 -0.14
CA ALA A 58 -3.36 9.89 -0.78
C ALA A 58 -2.05 10.04 0.00
N ARG A 59 -2.13 10.15 1.34
CA ARG A 59 -0.93 10.21 2.19
C ARG A 59 -0.11 8.92 2.11
N ALA A 60 -0.75 7.76 2.05
CA ALA A 60 -0.07 6.47 1.88
C ALA A 60 0.72 6.41 0.56
N ILE A 61 0.14 6.87 -0.54
CA ILE A 61 0.86 6.95 -1.83
C ILE A 61 2.03 7.93 -1.74
N ALA A 62 1.85 9.09 -1.10
CA ALA A 62 2.96 10.03 -0.87
C ALA A 62 4.11 9.38 -0.07
N ILE A 63 3.80 8.60 0.98
CA ILE A 63 4.81 7.85 1.75
C ILE A 63 5.61 6.90 0.86
N LEU A 64 4.93 6.16 -0.03
CA LEU A 64 5.60 5.24 -0.96
C LEU A 64 6.53 5.97 -1.94
N HIS A 65 6.15 7.17 -2.39
CA HIS A 65 7.01 8.01 -3.24
C HIS A 65 8.21 8.59 -2.48
N GLU A 66 8.02 9.05 -1.25
CA GLU A 66 9.07 9.71 -0.45
C GLU A 66 10.06 8.72 0.18
N LYS A 67 9.58 7.59 0.69
CA LYS A 67 10.33 6.70 1.59
C LYS A 67 10.47 5.27 1.04
N GLY A 68 9.75 4.92 -0.02
CA GLY A 68 9.61 3.52 -0.46
C GLY A 68 8.71 2.72 0.48
N SER A 69 8.92 1.40 0.55
CA SER A 69 8.12 0.52 1.43
C SER A 69 8.40 0.83 2.91
N PRO A 70 7.39 1.26 3.70
CA PRO A 70 7.56 1.40 5.14
C PRO A 70 7.74 0.03 5.82
N PRO A 71 8.32 -0.02 7.05
CA PRO A 71 8.41 -1.26 7.82
C PRO A 71 7.01 -1.80 8.17
N PRO A 72 6.88 -3.09 8.52
CA PRO A 72 5.62 -3.69 8.95
C PRO A 72 4.92 -2.83 10.00
N GLN A 73 3.70 -2.37 9.72
CA GLN A 73 2.91 -1.56 10.65
C GLN A 73 1.96 -2.42 11.50
N THR A 74 1.64 -3.62 11.02
CA THR A 74 0.76 -4.56 11.70
C THR A 74 1.32 -6.00 11.62
N PRO A 75 0.90 -6.91 12.49
CA PRO A 75 1.26 -8.33 12.36
C PRO A 75 0.85 -8.91 11.01
N ALA A 76 -0.27 -8.46 10.42
CA ALA A 76 -0.75 -8.95 9.13
C ALA A 76 0.22 -8.66 7.97
N THR A 77 1.00 -7.59 8.07
CA THR A 77 2.00 -7.20 7.08
C THR A 77 3.37 -7.82 7.35
N GLU A 78 3.66 -8.28 8.57
CA GLU A 78 4.94 -8.90 8.94
C GLU A 78 5.22 -10.20 8.17
N TYR A 79 4.19 -11.02 7.93
CA TYR A 79 4.34 -12.32 7.25
C TYR A 79 4.66 -12.22 5.75
N ALA A 80 4.38 -11.09 5.10
CA ALA A 80 4.68 -10.91 3.68
C ALA A 80 6.19 -10.74 3.39
N ASP A 81 7.00 -10.38 4.38
CA ASP A 81 8.46 -10.28 4.22
C ASP A 81 9.14 -11.66 4.11
N VAL A 82 8.43 -12.76 4.42
CA VAL A 82 8.96 -14.13 4.32
C VAL A 82 9.03 -14.64 2.87
N ALA A 83 8.42 -13.93 1.90
CA ALA A 83 8.44 -14.32 0.48
C ALA A 83 9.60 -13.70 -0.34
N GLY A 84 10.57 -13.04 0.32
CA GLY A 84 11.65 -12.28 -0.35
C GLY A 84 13.04 -12.90 -0.32
N ALA A 85 13.25 -14.07 0.27
CA ALA A 85 14.53 -14.78 0.26
C ALA A 85 14.41 -16.09 -0.54
N GLY A 86 14.52 -15.96 -1.86
CA GLY A 86 14.54 -17.08 -2.80
C GLY A 86 15.26 -16.68 -4.07
N HIS A 87 16.51 -16.24 -3.90
CA HIS A 87 17.49 -16.17 -4.99
C HIS A 87 18.29 -17.46 -4.87
N ASP A 88 18.01 -18.45 -5.73
CA ASP A 88 18.87 -19.61 -5.89
C ASP A 88 18.91 -20.00 -7.37
N ASP A 89 19.89 -19.42 -8.06
CA ASP A 89 20.58 -20.04 -9.19
C ASP A 89 21.48 -21.15 -8.63
N ALA A 90 21.14 -22.44 -8.81
CA ALA A 90 22.06 -23.59 -8.93
C ALA A 90 21.32 -24.94 -8.88
N GLY A 91 21.55 -25.79 -9.89
CA GLY A 91 21.22 -27.23 -9.86
C GLY A 91 20.76 -27.81 -11.17
#